data_AF-A0A7L4PZX9-F1
#
_entry.id   AF-A0A7L4PZX9-F1
#
_cell.length_a   1.000
_cell.length_b   1.000
_cell.length_c   1.000
_cell.angle_alpha   90.00
_cell.angle_beta   90.00
_cell.angle_gamma   90.00
#
_symmetry.space_group_name_H-M   'P 1'
#
loop_
_entity.id
_entity.type
_entity.pdbx_description
1 polymer ?
#
loop_
_entity_poly.entity_id
_entity_poly.type
_entity_poly.pdbx_seq_one_letter_code
_entity_poly.pdbx_strand_id
1 'polypeptide(L)'
;MVSMLFVAAIPILLLSIVAVGGTQAIIAVLGIEGTIVLITLITITGIFICSYYLSRIIARPIVQLSQIADDLSRGVITEPDLPVARNDEIGKLSRAFSKMVNTYRLLDTLAQDQPPGGSRGYSKE
;
A
#
# COMPACT_ATOMS: atom_id res chain seq x y z
N MET A 1 10.63 2.77 4.76
CA MET A 1 9.47 2.23 5.50
C MET A 1 9.32 3.05 6.77
N VAL A 2 8.25 3.82 6.94
CA VAL A 2 7.89 4.32 8.27
C VAL A 2 7.37 3.09 9.02
N SER A 3 8.19 2.55 9.92
CA SER A 3 7.86 1.32 10.65
C SER A 3 6.58 1.54 11.47
N MET A 4 5.70 0.53 11.55
CA MET A 4 4.55 0.53 12.48
C MET A 4 5.00 0.77 13.93
N LEU A 5 6.25 0.40 14.24
CA LEU A 5 6.93 0.73 15.49
C LEU A 5 6.99 2.25 15.74
N PHE A 6 7.25 3.06 14.71
CA PHE A 6 7.35 4.52 14.84
C PHE A 6 5.99 5.16 15.14
N VAL A 7 4.93 4.66 14.51
CA VAL A 7 3.56 5.16 14.68
C VAL A 7 3.03 4.86 16.08
N ALA A 8 3.26 3.64 16.59
CA ALA A 8 2.89 3.27 17.95
C ALA A 8 3.83 3.90 18.99
N ALA A 9 5.11 4.12 18.65
CA ALA A 9 6.08 4.72 19.55
C ALA A 9 5.79 6.19 19.86
N ILE A 10 5.23 6.99 18.93
CA ILE A 10 4.92 8.39 19.20
C ILE A 10 3.96 8.57 20.39
N PRO A 11 2.76 7.96 20.42
CA PRO A 11 1.85 8.09 21.56
C PRO A 11 2.41 7.42 22.82
N ILE A 12 3.13 6.30 22.71
CA ILE A 12 3.76 5.64 23.86
C ILE A 12 4.87 6.52 24.45
N LEU A 13 5.68 7.15 23.61
CA LEU A 13 6.76 8.05 24.02
C LEU A 13 6.21 9.33 24.63
N LEU A 14 5.15 9.91 24.05
CA LEU A 14 4.42 11.04 24.63
C LEU A 14 3.84 10.68 26.01
N LEU A 15 3.23 9.50 26.15
CA LEU A 15 2.72 9.01 27.43
C LEU A 15 3.86 8.79 28.43
N SER A 16 4.99 8.22 28.00
CA SER A 16 6.19 8.07 28.83
C SER A 16 6.72 9.42 29.32
N ILE A 17 6.76 10.46 28.48
CA ILE A 17 7.19 11.80 28.89
C ILE A 17 6.28 12.34 30.01
N VAL A 18 4.96 12.15 29.87
CA VAL A 18 3.99 12.55 30.90
C VAL A 18 4.18 11.75 32.18
N ALA A 19 4.37 10.43 32.08
CA ALA A 19 4.50 9.53 33.23
C ALA A 19 5.80 9.74 34.02
N VAL A 20 6.89 10.12 33.37
CA VAL A 20 8.20 10.36 34.01
C VAL A 20 8.25 11.70 34.76
N GLY A 21 7.19 12.52 34.71
CA GLY A 21 7.07 13.73 35.52
C GLY A 21 7.98 14.89 35.06
N GLY A 22 8.62 14.79 33.89
CA GLY A 22 9.42 15.86 33.30
C GLY A 22 8.61 17.05 32.78
N THR A 23 7.29 17.02 32.94
CA THR A 23 6.34 18.03 32.44
C THR A 23 6.16 19.23 33.38
N GLN A 24 6.77 19.23 34.57
CA GLN A 24 6.57 20.29 35.58
C GLN A 24 6.86 21.70 35.05
N ALA A 25 7.90 21.85 34.23
CA ALA A 25 8.24 23.13 33.60
C ALA A 25 7.17 23.59 32.58
N ILE A 26 6.57 22.64 31.85
CA ILE A 26 5.54 22.93 30.84
C ILE A 26 4.21 23.26 31.54
N ILE A 27 3.85 22.51 32.58
CA ILE A 27 2.65 22.72 33.40
C ILE A 27 2.72 24.08 34.11
N ALA A 28 3.90 24.48 34.61
CA ALA A 28 4.08 25.77 35.25
C ALA A 28 3.87 26.97 34.30
N VAL A 29 4.15 26.80 33.00
CA VAL A 29 4.01 27.87 32.00
C VAL A 29 2.63 27.88 31.35
N LEU A 30 2.11 26.70 30.97
CA LEU A 30 0.87 26.57 30.18
C LEU A 30 -0.35 26.15 31.01
N GLY A 31 -0.15 25.76 32.27
CA GLY A 31 -1.18 25.12 33.09
C GLY A 31 -1.46 23.67 32.66
N ILE A 32 -2.25 22.98 33.48
CA ILE A 32 -2.65 21.59 33.21
C ILE A 32 -3.52 21.53 31.94
N GLU A 33 -4.50 22.43 31.83
CA GLU A 33 -5.41 22.50 30.67
C GLU A 33 -4.65 22.73 29.36
N GLY A 34 -3.73 23.70 29.32
CA GLY A 34 -2.93 23.99 28.13
C GLY A 34 -1.99 22.85 27.75
N THR A 35 -1.45 22.13 28.74
CA THR A 35 -0.59 20.96 28.50
C THR A 35 -1.39 19.81 27.87
N ILE A 36 -2.62 19.55 28.35
CA ILE A 36 -3.50 18.53 27.77
C ILE A 36 -3.82 18.87 26.31
N VAL A 37 -4.25 20.10 26.04
CA VAL A 37 -4.58 20.57 24.68
C VAL A 37 -3.38 20.42 23.74
N LEU A 38 -2.18 20.80 24.19
CA LEU A 38 -0.95 20.68 23.41
C LEU A 38 -0.66 19.22 23.04
N ILE A 39 -0.74 18.29 23.99
CA ILE A 39 -0.50 16.87 23.75
C ILE A 39 -1.54 16.29 22.79
N THR A 40 -2.82 16.67 22.95
CA THR A 40 -3.89 16.26 22.04
C THR A 40 -3.61 16.73 20.62
N LEU A 41 -3.21 18.00 20.44
CA LEU A 41 -2.90 18.56 19.12
C LEU A 41 -1.74 17.83 18.43
N ILE A 42 -0.65 17.56 19.18
CA ILE A 42 0.49 16.80 18.67
C ILE A 42 0.06 15.39 18.26
N THR A 43 -0.76 14.74 19.08
CA THR A 43 -1.26 13.38 18.81
C THR A 43 -2.10 13.35 17.54
N ILE A 44 -3.07 14.26 17.40
CA ILE A 44 -3.93 14.36 16.22
C ILE A 44 -3.08 14.60 14.96
N THR A 45 -2.12 15.53 15.05
CA THR A 45 -1.20 15.83 13.94
C THR A 45 -0.39 14.60 13.53
N GLY A 46 0.13 13.85 14.51
CA GLY A 46 0.85 12.60 14.27
C GLY A 46 -0.01 11.56 13.56
N ILE A 47 -1.27 11.39 13.96
CA ILE A 47 -2.22 10.47 13.33
C ILE A 47 -2.44 10.85 11.85
N PHE A 48 -2.68 12.13 11.56
CA PHE A 48 -2.89 12.57 10.17
C PHE A 48 -1.67 12.30 9.27
N ILE A 49 -0.47 12.61 9.77
CA ILE A 49 0.78 12.34 9.05
C ILE A 49 0.90 10.83 8.78
N CYS A 50 0.66 9.99 9.78
CA CYS A 50 0.76 8.54 9.63
C CYS A 50 -0.26 7.98 8.64
N SER A 51 -1.52 8.38 8.74
CA SER A 51 -2.58 7.98 7.80
C SER A 51 -2.23 8.36 6.36
N TYR A 52 -1.66 9.56 6.15
CA TYR A 52 -1.21 9.99 4.84
C TYR A 52 -0.10 9.09 4.28
N TYR A 53 0.93 8.79 5.08
CA TYR A 53 2.01 7.89 4.65
C TYR A 53 1.51 6.47 4.41
N LEU A 54 0.64 5.93 5.27
CA LEU A 54 0.08 4.59 5.12
C LEU A 54 -0.73 4.48 3.82
N SER A 55 -1.58 5.48 3.56
CA SER A 55 -2.35 5.57 2.32
C SER A 55 -1.41 5.59 1.10
N ARG A 56 -0.36 6.41 1.13
CA ARG A 56 0.55 6.58 0.00
C ARG A 56 1.47 5.38 -0.25
N ILE A 57 1.99 4.75 0.80
CA ILE A 57 3.00 3.69 0.72
C ILE A 57 2.35 2.31 0.58
N ILE A 58 1.16 2.09 1.14
CA ILE A 58 0.53 0.75 1.15
C ILE A 58 -0.79 0.75 0.41
N ALA A 59 -1.76 1.57 0.84
CA ALA A 59 -3.13 1.46 0.32
C ALA A 59 -3.21 1.78 -1.18
N ARG A 60 -2.57 2.87 -1.63
CA ARG A 60 -2.59 3.28 -3.05
C ARG A 60 -2.01 2.20 -3.97
N PRO A 61 -0.79 1.66 -3.75
CA PRO A 61 -0.28 0.56 -4.58
C PRO A 61 -1.18 -0.68 -4.60
N ILE A 62 -1.78 -1.05 -3.46
CA ILE A 62 -2.69 -2.19 -3.40
C ILE A 62 -3.95 -1.95 -4.23
N VAL A 63 -4.55 -0.76 -4.13
CA VAL A 63 -5.72 -0.39 -4.94
C VAL A 63 -5.37 -0.37 -6.42
N GLN A 64 -4.21 0.16 -6.80
CA GLN A 64 -3.75 0.14 -8.19
C GLN A 64 -3.61 -1.28 -8.73
N LEU A 65 -2.97 -2.19 -7.97
CA LEU A 65 -2.87 -3.61 -8.35
C LEU A 65 -4.26 -4.26 -8.48
N SER A 66 -5.18 -3.94 -7.58
CA SER A 66 -6.56 -4.44 -7.62
C SER A 66 -7.32 -3.97 -8.86
N GLN A 67 -7.15 -2.71 -9.26
CA GLN A 67 -7.78 -2.17 -10.47
C GLN A 67 -7.27 -2.88 -11.72
N ILE A 68 -5.96 -3.07 -11.82
CA ILE A 68 -5.35 -3.79 -12.95
C ILE A 68 -5.83 -5.24 -13.00
N ALA A 69 -6.01 -5.89 -11.85
CA ALA A 69 -6.57 -7.23 -11.79
C ALA A 69 -8.02 -7.28 -12.28
N ASP A 70 -8.86 -6.29 -11.93
CA ASP A 70 -10.23 -6.19 -12.41
C ASP A 70 -10.28 -5.97 -13.92
N ASP A 71 -9.46 -5.06 -14.45
CA ASP A 71 -9.34 -4.80 -15.89
C ASP A 71 -8.89 -6.06 -16.65
N LEU A 72 -7.88 -6.76 -16.12
CA LEU A 72 -7.39 -8.02 -16.68
C LEU A 72 -8.49 -9.10 -16.71
N SER A 73 -9.31 -9.18 -15.65
CA SER A 73 -10.41 -10.14 -15.59
C SER A 73 -11.51 -9.90 -16.63
N ARG A 74 -11.62 -8.66 -17.13
CA ARG A 74 -12.56 -8.25 -18.18
C ARG A 74 -11.95 -8.33 -19.58
N GLY A 75 -10.70 -8.77 -19.71
CA GLY A 75 -9.97 -8.83 -20.97
C GLY A 75 -9.46 -7.46 -21.45
N VAL A 76 -9.42 -6.44 -20.59
CA VAL A 76 -8.87 -5.13 -20.92
C VAL A 76 -7.37 -5.12 -20.61
N ILE A 77 -6.55 -5.02 -21.65
CA ILE A 77 -5.10 -5.08 -21.55
C ILE A 77 -4.52 -3.67 -21.74
N THR A 78 -4.62 -2.81 -20.73
CA THR A 78 -3.91 -1.53 -20.72
C THR A 78 -2.51 -1.75 -20.15
N GLU A 79 -1.47 -1.10 -20.71
CA GLU A 79 -0.12 -0.95 -20.12
C GLU A 79 -0.23 -0.24 -18.76
N PRO A 80 -0.22 -0.96 -17.63
CA PRO A 80 -0.34 -0.29 -16.36
C PRO A 80 1.04 0.17 -15.91
N ASP A 81 1.14 1.44 -15.52
CA ASP A 81 2.33 1.94 -14.84
C ASP A 81 2.38 1.35 -13.43
N LEU A 82 2.90 0.12 -13.34
CA LEU A 82 3.04 -0.61 -12.09
C LEU A 82 4.19 0.03 -11.28
N PRO A 83 4.00 0.27 -9.97
CA PRO A 83 5.03 0.86 -9.12
C PRO A 83 6.13 -0.17 -8.75
N VAL A 84 6.82 -0.74 -9.75
CA VAL A 84 7.81 -1.83 -9.60
C VAL A 84 9.17 -1.39 -9.04
N ALA A 85 9.44 -0.09 -8.94
CA ALA A 85 10.72 0.46 -8.47
C ALA A 85 10.97 0.35 -6.95
N ARG A 86 10.04 -0.24 -6.17
CA ARG A 86 10.19 -0.39 -4.71
C ARG A 86 11.03 -1.60 -4.30
N ASN A 87 11.84 -1.44 -3.26
CA ASN A 87 12.71 -2.49 -2.72
C ASN A 87 12.14 -3.16 -1.45
N ASP A 88 10.84 -3.06 -1.21
CA ASP A 88 10.15 -3.67 -0.07
C ASP A 88 9.16 -4.76 -0.52
N GLU A 89 8.35 -5.27 0.41
CA GLU A 89 7.39 -6.35 0.17
C GLU A 89 6.35 -5.99 -0.88
N ILE A 90 5.89 -4.72 -0.91
CA ILE A 90 4.93 -4.26 -1.91
C ILE A 90 5.61 -4.13 -3.27
N GLY A 91 6.88 -3.73 -3.33
CA GLY A 91 7.66 -3.77 -4.57
C GLY A 91 7.86 -5.19 -5.09
N LYS A 92 8.13 -6.15 -4.19
CA LYS A 92 8.21 -7.58 -4.54
C LYS A 92 6.88 -8.10 -5.07
N LEU A 93 5.76 -7.74 -4.42
CA LEU A 93 4.41 -8.07 -4.87
C LEU A 93 4.13 -7.47 -6.26
N SER A 94 4.45 -6.19 -6.46
CA SER A 94 4.23 -5.50 -7.74
C SER A 94 5.01 -6.15 -8.88
N ARG A 95 6.26 -6.59 -8.64
CA ARG A 95 7.06 -7.33 -9.63
C ARG A 95 6.49 -8.71 -9.94
N ALA A 96 6.02 -9.45 -8.94
CA ALA A 96 5.38 -10.74 -9.15
C ALA A 96 4.08 -10.60 -9.95
N PHE A 97 3.27 -9.59 -9.62
CA PHE A 97 2.04 -9.27 -10.34
C PHE A 97 2.32 -8.84 -11.79
N SER A 98 3.33 -8.00 -12.03
CA SER A 98 3.77 -7.61 -13.38
C SER A 98 4.13 -8.83 -14.24
N LYS A 99 4.84 -9.82 -13.69
CA LYS A 99 5.17 -11.07 -14.40
C LYS A 99 3.90 -11.83 -14.80
N MET A 100 2.92 -11.94 -13.89
CA MET A 100 1.65 -12.62 -14.16
C MET A 100 0.88 -11.93 -15.29
N VAL A 101 0.76 -10.60 -15.25
CA VAL A 101 0.10 -9.81 -16.31
C VAL A 101 0.78 -10.04 -17.65
N ASN A 102 2.12 -10.01 -17.71
CA ASN A 102 2.87 -10.27 -18.93
C ASN A 102 2.68 -11.70 -19.45
N THR A 103 2.63 -12.70 -18.58
CA THR A 103 2.33 -14.08 -18.99
C THR A 103 0.93 -14.19 -19.59
N TYR A 104 -0.08 -13.56 -18.98
CA TYR A 104 -1.44 -13.56 -19.51
C TYR A 104 -1.50 -12.95 -20.91
N ARG A 105 -0.84 -11.80 -21.11
CA ARG A 105 -0.75 -11.14 -22.43
C ARG A 105 -0.14 -12.03 -23.49
N LEU A 106 0.96 -12.71 -23.16
CA LEU A 106 1.60 -13.63 -24.09
C LEU A 106 0.67 -14.78 -24.46
N LEU A 107 -0.10 -15.31 -23.52
CA LEU A 107 -1.08 -16.37 -23.80
C LEU A 107 -2.23 -15.87 -24.68
N ASP A 108 -2.71 -14.65 -24.45
CA ASP A 108 -3.76 -14.04 -25.27
C ASP A 108 -3.29 -13.80 -26.72
N THR A 109 -2.07 -13.29 -26.92
CA THR A 109 -1.53 -13.11 -28.29
C THR A 109 -1.36 -14.45 -29.01
N LEU A 110 -0.90 -15.49 -28.29
CA LEU A 110 -0.77 -16.84 -28.87
C LEU A 110 -2.13 -17.46 -29.23
N ALA A 111 -3.19 -17.17 -28.47
CA ALA A 111 -4.53 -17.63 -28.78
C ALA A 111 -5.12 -16.93 -30.02
N GLN A 112 -4.79 -15.65 -30.23
CA GLN A 112 -5.21 -14.90 -31.42
C GLN A 112 -4.48 -15.33 -32.71
N ASP A 113 -3.22 -15.76 -32.60
CA ASP A 113 -2.43 -16.24 -33.74
C ASP A 113 -2.86 -17.63 -34.26
N GLN A 114 -3.75 -18.32 -33.57
CA GLN A 114 -4.27 -19.63 -33.99
C GLN A 114 -5.45 -19.45 -34.97
N PRO A 115 -5.33 -19.84 -36.26
CA PRO A 115 -6.41 -19.63 -37.22
C PRO A 115 -7.67 -20.44 -36.84
N PRO A 116 -8.89 -19.90 -37.07
CA PRO A 116 -10.13 -20.59 -36.75
C PRO A 116 -10.35 -21.72 -37.78
N GLY A 117 -9.78 -22.89 -37.53
CA GLY A 117 -9.91 -24.01 -38.47
C GLY A 117 -8.88 -25.10 -38.29
N GLY A 118 -8.95 -25.81 -37.17
CA GLY A 118 -8.21 -27.03 -36.94
C GLY A 118 -9.12 -28.13 -36.43
N SER A 119 -10.22 -28.40 -37.14
CA SER A 119 -11.01 -29.61 -36.96
C SER A 119 -10.12 -30.82 -37.26
N ARG A 120 -9.33 -31.26 -36.27
CA ARG A 120 -8.79 -32.60 -36.23
C ARG A 120 -9.98 -33.52 -36.06
N GLY A 121 -10.56 -33.89 -37.21
CA GLY A 121 -11.38 -35.07 -37.31
C GLY A 121 -10.59 -36.21 -36.69
N TYR A 122 -11.11 -36.75 -35.60
CA TYR A 122 -10.76 -38.09 -35.16
C TYR A 122 -11.22 -39.03 -36.28
N SER A 123 -10.35 -39.27 -37.25
CA SER A 123 -10.50 -40.41 -38.15
C SER A 123 -10.24 -41.63 -37.30
N LYS A 124 -11.34 -42.31 -36.96
CA LYS A 124 -11.28 -43.70 -36.54
C LYS A 124 -10.90 -44.50 -37.79
N GLU A 125 -9.69 -45.05 -37.79
CA GLU A 125 -9.38 -46.33 -38.42
C GLU A 125 -8.52 -47.15 -37.45
#